data_AF-A0A6P7U704-F1
#
_entry.id   AF-A0A6P7U704-F1
#
_cell.length_a   1.000
_cell.length_b   1.000
_cell.length_c   1.000
_cell.angle_alpha   90.00
_cell.angle_beta   90.00
_cell.angle_gamma   90.00
#
_symmetry.space_group_name_H-M   'P 1'
#
loop_
_entity.id
_entity.type
_entity.pdbx_description
1 polymer ?
#
loop_
_entity_poly.entity_id
_entity_poly.type
_entity_poly.pdbx_seq_one_letter_code
_entity_poly.pdbx_strand_id
1 'polypeptide(L)'
;MQKRIGRLSETKLNAVNLFRAINEHALSLINYYIGLLDLEPSCFEEMDKFVRKLLADLKIHMKPACKERLYLPRDTLGRGLVSVTFKAEKMLLDFKTNLERRKLISLRKAAILWAEQKRKTHMATITEFLHCKYGTTTLDEIESLRDLQIESLLLSIKKKGCIRSYLSRLRIILLISQHLQHG
;
A
#
# COMPACT_ATOMS: atom_id res chain seq x y z
N MET A 1 -4.75 13.23 10.73
CA MET A 1 -4.31 11.83 10.94
C MET A 1 -3.82 11.58 12.37
N GLN A 2 -2.79 12.29 12.86
CA GLN A 2 -2.19 12.08 14.19
C GLN A 2 -3.19 12.04 15.35
N LYS A 3 -4.05 13.06 15.50
CA LYS A 3 -5.06 13.11 16.58
C LYS A 3 -6.00 11.89 16.57
N ARG A 4 -6.31 11.33 15.40
CA ARG A 4 -7.18 10.14 15.27
C ARG A 4 -6.47 8.88 15.75
N ILE A 5 -5.21 8.69 15.35
CA ILE A 5 -4.40 7.55 15.78
C ILE A 5 -4.14 7.62 17.30
N GLY A 6 -3.87 8.81 17.85
CA GLY A 6 -3.73 9.01 19.29
C GLY A 6 -4.97 8.57 20.07
N ARG A 7 -6.15 9.09 19.70
CA ARG A 7 -7.42 8.68 20.35
C ARG A 7 -7.69 7.19 20.23
N LEU A 8 -7.39 6.57 19.07
CA LEU A 8 -7.55 5.12 18.89
C LEU A 8 -6.59 4.33 19.79
N SER A 9 -5.38 4.82 20.05
CA SER A 9 -4.41 4.16 20.92
C SER A 9 -4.81 4.16 22.40
N GLU A 10 -5.64 5.10 22.83
CA GLU A 10 -6.17 5.19 24.19
C GLU A 10 -7.34 4.21 24.43
N THR A 11 -7.91 3.65 23.35
CA THR A 11 -9.00 2.67 23.46
C THR A 11 -8.48 1.30 23.90
N LYS A 12 -9.32 0.52 24.59
CA LYS A 12 -9.01 -0.87 24.99
C LYS A 12 -9.20 -1.89 23.85
N LEU A 13 -8.90 -1.50 22.61
CA LEU A 13 -9.01 -2.40 21.46
C LEU A 13 -7.83 -3.38 21.43
N ASN A 14 -8.13 -4.64 21.10
CA ASN A 14 -7.07 -5.59 20.80
C ASN A 14 -6.29 -5.16 19.54
N ALA A 15 -5.08 -5.68 19.35
CA ALA A 15 -4.22 -5.25 18.25
C ALA A 15 -4.87 -5.45 16.87
N VAL A 16 -5.68 -6.50 16.66
CA VAL A 16 -6.36 -6.74 15.37
C VAL A 16 -7.33 -5.60 15.08
N ASN A 17 -8.19 -5.29 16.05
CA ASN A 17 -9.20 -4.25 15.93
C ASN A 17 -8.58 -2.85 15.87
N LEU A 18 -7.47 -2.63 16.57
CA LEU A 18 -6.74 -1.36 16.53
C LEU A 18 -6.20 -1.06 15.14
N PHE A 19 -5.51 -2.01 14.49
CA PHE A 19 -5.01 -1.81 13.13
C PHE A 19 -6.15 -1.63 12.12
N ARG A 20 -7.25 -2.39 12.26
CA ARG A 20 -8.46 -2.19 11.45
C ARG A 20 -9.02 -0.78 11.60
N ALA A 21 -9.19 -0.31 12.83
CA ALA A 21 -9.70 1.03 13.13
C ALA A 21 -8.75 2.13 12.60
N ILE A 22 -7.43 1.95 12.68
CA ILE A 22 -6.46 2.88 12.10
C ILE A 22 -6.62 2.96 10.58
N ASN A 23 -6.74 1.82 9.90
CA ASN A 23 -6.92 1.77 8.45
C ASN A 23 -8.22 2.46 8.03
N GLU A 24 -9.33 2.15 8.70
CA GLU A 24 -10.68 2.62 8.35
C GLU A 24 -10.95 4.07 8.76
N HIS A 25 -10.41 4.54 9.90
CA HIS A 25 -10.73 5.87 10.42
C HIS A 25 -9.61 6.90 10.27
N ALA A 26 -8.34 6.48 10.31
CA ALA A 26 -7.21 7.42 10.23
C ALA A 26 -6.63 7.49 8.82
N LEU A 27 -6.36 6.34 8.18
CA LEU A 27 -5.74 6.27 6.86
C LEU A 27 -6.74 6.46 5.72
N SER A 28 -8.03 6.21 5.93
CA SER A 28 -9.07 6.53 4.95
C SER A 28 -9.15 8.01 4.57
N LEU A 29 -8.68 8.91 5.44
CA LEU A 29 -8.58 10.33 5.14
C LEU A 29 -7.71 10.63 3.92
N ILE A 30 -6.71 9.80 3.66
CA ILE A 30 -5.78 9.99 2.55
C ILE A 30 -6.52 9.83 1.21
N ASN A 31 -7.62 9.06 1.18
CA ASN A 31 -8.41 8.82 -0.02
C ASN A 31 -8.92 10.12 -0.66
N TYR A 32 -9.19 11.15 0.16
CA TYR A 32 -9.72 12.43 -0.32
C TYR A 32 -8.65 13.31 -0.97
N TYR A 33 -7.38 13.09 -0.62
CA TYR A 33 -6.27 13.91 -1.09
C TYR A 33 -5.54 13.27 -2.27
N ILE A 34 -5.50 11.93 -2.35
CA ILE A 34 -4.91 11.22 -3.47
C ILE A 34 -5.69 11.52 -4.75
N GLY A 35 -5.00 11.97 -5.80
CA GLY A 35 -5.59 12.32 -7.10
C GLY A 35 -6.20 13.72 -7.15
N LEU A 36 -6.30 14.41 -6.02
CA LEU A 36 -6.65 15.84 -5.96
C LEU A 36 -5.39 16.71 -5.87
N LEU A 37 -4.47 16.33 -4.99
CA LEU A 37 -3.17 16.99 -4.85
C LEU A 37 -2.14 16.29 -5.74
N ASP A 38 -1.34 17.11 -6.43
CA ASP A 38 -0.21 16.67 -7.24
C ASP A 38 0.98 16.36 -6.31
N LEU A 39 0.98 15.15 -5.75
CA LEU A 39 1.98 14.69 -4.78
C LEU A 39 2.98 13.75 -5.45
N GLU A 40 4.26 13.97 -5.16
CA GLU A 40 5.32 13.05 -5.58
C GLU A 40 5.33 11.75 -4.76
N PRO A 41 5.91 10.65 -5.30
CA PRO A 41 6.10 9.39 -4.57
C PRO A 41 6.75 9.54 -3.20
N SER A 42 7.74 10.43 -3.10
CA SER A 42 8.50 10.75 -1.88
C SER A 42 7.59 11.21 -0.74
N CYS A 43 6.57 12.02 -1.04
CA CYS A 43 5.60 12.49 -0.06
C CYS A 43 4.81 11.33 0.58
N PHE A 44 4.45 10.30 -0.21
CA PHE A 44 3.76 9.12 0.32
C PHE A 44 4.66 8.29 1.22
N GLU A 45 5.94 8.15 0.87
CA GLU A 45 6.92 7.47 1.72
C GLU A 45 7.16 8.21 3.04
N GLU A 46 7.15 9.54 3.01
CA GLU A 46 7.24 10.37 4.21
C GLU A 46 6.03 10.22 5.11
N MET A 47 4.82 10.15 4.55
CA MET A 47 3.62 9.84 5.31
C MET A 47 3.72 8.45 5.97
N ASP A 48 4.21 7.44 5.26
CA ASP A 48 4.45 6.11 5.82
C ASP A 48 5.52 6.13 6.94
N LYS A 49 6.59 6.93 6.79
CA LYS A 49 7.59 7.14 7.85
C LYS A 49 6.96 7.82 9.07
N PHE A 50 6.13 8.84 8.86
CA PHE A 50 5.43 9.55 9.92
C PHE A 50 4.49 8.63 10.70
N VAL A 51 3.66 7.84 10.01
CA VAL A 51 2.77 6.87 10.65
C VAL A 51 3.57 5.86 11.48
N ARG A 52 4.67 5.33 10.95
CA ARG A 52 5.53 4.40 11.69
C ARG A 52 6.16 5.04 12.94
N LYS A 53 6.63 6.28 12.83
CA LYS A 53 7.15 7.04 13.98
C LYS A 53 6.08 7.19 15.05
N LEU A 54 4.89 7.61 14.66
CA LEU A 54 3.76 7.77 15.58
C LEU A 54 3.38 6.46 16.28
N LEU A 55 3.33 5.33 15.56
CA LEU A 55 3.06 4.03 16.17
C LEU A 55 4.15 3.57 17.14
N ALA A 56 5.41 3.96 16.89
CA ALA A 56 6.52 3.67 17.80
C ALA A 56 6.50 4.55 19.05
N ASP A 57 6.14 5.83 18.91
CA ASP A 57 5.99 6.76 20.02
C ASP A 57 4.86 6.30 20.96
N LEU A 58 3.75 5.84 20.38
CA LEU A 58 2.60 5.25 21.11
C LEU A 58 2.85 3.81 21.61
N LYS A 59 4.06 3.26 21.45
CA LYS A 59 4.45 1.90 21.86
C LYS A 59 3.62 0.75 21.26
N ILE A 60 2.85 1.02 20.19
CA ILE A 60 2.07 0.01 19.46
C ILE A 60 2.99 -0.89 18.62
N HIS A 61 4.03 -0.29 18.02
CA HIS A 61 4.98 -0.98 17.17
C HIS A 61 6.41 -0.60 17.52
N MET A 62 7.19 -1.57 18.03
CA MET A 62 8.54 -1.30 18.50
C MET A 62 9.51 -1.03 17.34
N LYS A 63 10.47 -0.10 17.52
CA LYS A 63 11.47 0.28 16.52
C LYS A 63 12.28 -0.90 15.92
N PRO A 64 12.67 -1.94 16.69
CA PRO A 64 13.38 -3.10 16.13
C PRO A 64 12.52 -4.03 15.27
N ALA A 65 11.20 -3.81 15.21
CA ALA A 65 10.32 -4.69 14.45
C ALA A 65 10.49 -4.48 12.93
N CYS A 66 10.34 -5.57 12.17
CA CYS A 66 10.43 -5.55 10.72
C CYS A 66 9.36 -4.63 10.12
N LYS A 67 9.80 -3.59 9.39
CA LYS A 67 8.91 -2.60 8.75
C LYS A 67 8.03 -3.24 7.68
N GLU A 68 8.54 -4.21 6.93
CA GLU A 68 7.80 -4.86 5.85
C GLU A 68 6.63 -5.67 6.39
N ARG A 69 6.85 -6.38 7.50
CA ARG A 69 5.82 -7.18 8.19
C ARG A 69 4.67 -6.31 8.72
N LEU A 70 4.91 -5.03 8.98
CA LEU A 70 3.86 -4.10 9.40
C LEU A 70 2.76 -3.98 8.32
N TYR A 71 3.18 -3.93 7.06
CA TYR A 71 2.31 -3.73 5.90
C TYR A 71 1.77 -5.04 5.31
N LEU A 72 2.37 -6.18 5.66
CA LEU A 72 1.86 -7.47 5.24
C LEU A 72 0.46 -7.74 5.83
N PRO A 73 -0.45 -8.36 5.05
CA PRO A 73 -1.71 -8.88 5.54
C PRO A 73 -1.55 -9.84 6.74
N ARG A 74 -2.58 -9.97 7.58
CA ARG A 74 -2.47 -10.79 8.81
C ARG A 74 -2.54 -12.30 8.57
N ASP A 75 -3.27 -12.70 7.54
CA ASP A 75 -3.29 -14.04 6.95
C ASP A 75 -1.89 -14.50 6.54
N THR A 76 -1.04 -13.59 6.05
CA THR A 76 0.37 -13.87 5.72
C THR A 76 1.34 -13.56 6.88
N LEU A 77 0.87 -13.74 8.12
CA LEU A 77 1.62 -13.50 9.38
C LEU A 77 2.09 -12.06 9.61
N GLY A 78 1.56 -11.09 8.85
CA GLY A 78 1.83 -9.67 8.99
C GLY A 78 1.12 -8.99 10.16
N ARG A 79 1.01 -7.65 10.10
CA ARG A 79 0.24 -6.84 11.07
C ARG A 79 -1.00 -6.19 10.48
N GLY A 80 -1.07 -6.09 9.16
CA GLY A 80 -2.25 -5.60 8.42
C GLY A 80 -2.43 -4.09 8.45
N LEU A 81 -1.37 -3.29 8.67
CA LEU A 81 -1.45 -1.84 8.47
C LEU A 81 -1.42 -1.54 6.98
N VAL A 82 -2.30 -0.66 6.51
CA VAL A 82 -2.27 -0.23 5.10
C VAL A 82 -1.10 0.73 4.87
N SER A 83 -0.24 0.45 3.89
CA SER A 83 0.79 1.40 3.43
C SER A 83 0.13 2.53 2.65
N VAL A 84 0.49 3.75 2.99
CA VAL A 84 0.04 4.95 2.26
C VAL A 84 0.56 4.94 0.83
N THR A 85 1.83 4.55 0.65
CA THR A 85 2.49 4.43 -0.65
C THR A 85 1.76 3.44 -1.56
N PHE A 86 1.52 2.22 -1.08
CA PHE A 86 0.84 1.18 -1.87
C PHE A 86 -0.60 1.54 -2.21
N LYS A 87 -1.27 2.23 -1.29
CA LYS A 87 -2.63 2.72 -1.51
C LYS A 87 -2.67 3.82 -2.56
N ALA A 88 -1.72 4.76 -2.52
CA ALA A 88 -1.62 5.84 -3.49
C ALA A 88 -1.36 5.30 -4.91
N GLU A 89 -0.43 4.37 -5.06
CA GLU A 89 -0.15 3.70 -6.34
C GLU A 89 -1.41 3.10 -6.96
N LYS A 90 -2.16 2.30 -6.20
CA LYS A 90 -3.39 1.68 -6.68
C LYS A 90 -4.45 2.72 -7.03
N MET A 91 -4.65 3.72 -6.18
CA MET A 91 -5.65 4.77 -6.41
C MET A 91 -5.32 5.63 -7.64
N LEU A 92 -4.05 6.00 -7.84
CA LEU A 92 -3.62 6.80 -8.99
C LEU A 92 -3.74 6.01 -10.29
N LEU A 93 -3.36 4.73 -10.27
CA LEU A 93 -3.56 3.83 -11.40
C LEU A 93 -5.04 3.69 -11.73
N ASP A 94 -5.89 3.35 -10.75
CA ASP A 94 -7.33 3.20 -10.96
C ASP A 94 -7.96 4.50 -11.49
N PHE A 95 -7.46 5.65 -11.03
CA PHE A 95 -7.91 6.95 -11.50
C PHE A 95 -7.53 7.20 -12.97
N LYS A 96 -6.26 6.98 -13.34
CA LYS A 96 -5.78 7.07 -14.74
C LYS A 96 -6.57 6.13 -15.65
N THR A 97 -6.70 4.85 -15.29
CA THR A 97 -7.44 3.85 -16.06
C THR A 97 -8.91 4.25 -16.21
N ASN A 98 -9.52 4.85 -15.18
CA ASN A 98 -10.90 5.34 -15.27
C ASN A 98 -11.06 6.51 -16.27
N LEU A 99 -10.11 7.44 -16.28
CA LEU A 99 -10.08 8.55 -17.23
C LEU A 99 -9.88 8.03 -18.65
N GLU A 100 -8.91 7.14 -18.87
CA GLU A 100 -8.61 6.54 -20.17
C GLU A 100 -9.81 5.79 -20.75
N ARG A 101 -10.47 4.94 -19.95
CA ARG A 101 -11.64 4.18 -20.37
C ARG A 101 -12.81 5.06 -20.81
N ARG A 102 -12.98 6.24 -20.21
CA ARG A 102 -14.14 7.11 -20.44
C ARG A 102 -13.83 8.39 -21.21
N LYS A 103 -12.61 8.56 -21.73
CA LYS A 103 -12.18 9.76 -22.44
C LYS A 103 -13.04 10.05 -23.69
N LEU A 104 -13.47 9.01 -24.39
CA LEU A 104 -14.30 9.15 -25.60
C LEU A 104 -15.74 9.57 -25.29
N ILE A 105 -16.22 9.27 -24.08
CA ILE A 105 -17.61 9.54 -23.66
C ILE A 105 -17.72 10.90 -22.96
N SER A 106 -16.65 11.35 -22.28
CA SER A 106 -16.67 12.58 -21.50
C SER A 106 -15.53 13.51 -21.88
N LEU A 107 -15.87 14.62 -22.53
CA LEU A 107 -14.95 15.69 -22.88
C LEU A 107 -14.18 16.21 -21.66
N ARG A 108 -14.85 16.32 -20.51
CA ARG A 108 -14.21 16.72 -19.25
C ARG A 108 -13.11 15.74 -18.84
N LYS A 109 -13.36 14.43 -18.92
CA LYS A 109 -12.36 13.41 -18.58
C LYS A 109 -11.19 13.41 -19.56
N ALA A 110 -11.46 13.60 -20.85
CA ALA A 110 -10.42 13.76 -21.85
C ALA A 110 -9.55 15.00 -21.57
N ALA A 111 -10.16 16.13 -21.24
CA ALA A 111 -9.45 17.37 -20.91
C ALA A 111 -8.58 17.23 -19.66
N ILE A 112 -9.10 16.58 -18.60
CA ILE A 112 -8.33 16.29 -17.39
C ILE A 112 -7.12 15.41 -17.71
N LEU A 113 -7.34 14.29 -18.40
CA LEU A 113 -6.27 13.36 -18.78
C LEU A 113 -5.18 14.07 -19.61
N TRP A 114 -5.59 14.90 -20.57
CA TRP A 114 -4.67 15.67 -21.39
C TRP A 114 -3.87 16.70 -20.58
N ALA A 115 -4.52 17.42 -19.67
CA ALA A 115 -3.85 18.40 -18.82
C ALA A 115 -2.82 17.75 -17.88
N GLU A 116 -3.16 16.61 -17.29
CA GLU A 116 -2.27 15.85 -16.43
C GLU A 116 -1.06 15.28 -17.20
N GLN A 117 -1.30 14.73 -18.40
CA GLN A 117 -0.23 14.27 -19.30
C GLN A 117 0.71 15.41 -19.71
N LYS A 118 0.16 16.58 -20.02
CA LYS A 118 0.96 17.77 -20.38
C LYS A 118 1.85 18.23 -19.22
N ARG A 119 1.34 18.15 -17.99
CA ARG A 119 2.09 18.52 -16.77
C ARG A 119 3.05 17.42 -16.30
N LYS A 120 2.96 16.20 -16.86
CA LYS A 120 3.74 15.02 -16.45
C LYS A 120 3.63 14.75 -14.95
N THR A 121 2.42 14.90 -14.41
CA THR A 121 2.15 14.62 -12.99
C THR A 121 2.43 13.16 -12.67
N HIS A 122 2.61 12.85 -11.38
CA HIS A 122 2.83 11.47 -10.96
C HIS A 122 1.68 10.54 -11.39
N MET A 123 0.44 11.03 -11.38
CA MET A 123 -0.70 10.28 -11.90
C MET A 123 -0.53 9.92 -13.38
N ALA A 124 -0.04 10.85 -14.20
CA ALA A 124 0.14 10.61 -15.63
C ALA A 124 1.22 9.56 -15.92
N THR A 125 2.31 9.57 -15.14
CA THR A 125 3.47 8.66 -15.30
C THR A 125 3.37 7.39 -14.44
N ILE A 126 2.24 7.16 -13.75
CA ILE A 126 2.10 6.08 -12.77
C ILE A 126 2.37 4.69 -13.37
N THR A 127 1.96 4.44 -14.61
CA THR A 127 2.19 3.14 -15.26
C THR A 127 3.67 2.87 -15.45
N GLU A 128 4.42 3.84 -15.99
CA GLU A 128 5.88 3.75 -16.17
C GLU A 128 6.59 3.61 -14.82
N PHE A 129 6.16 4.39 -13.82
CA PHE A 129 6.70 4.29 -12.46
C PHE A 129 6.53 2.88 -11.88
N LEU A 130 5.35 2.27 -12.02
CA LEU A 130 5.07 0.92 -11.54
C LEU A 130 5.90 -0.13 -12.29
N HIS A 131 6.05 0.00 -13.61
CA HIS A 131 6.94 -0.85 -14.40
C HIS A 131 8.38 -0.79 -13.90
N CYS A 132 8.92 0.41 -13.66
CA CYS A 132 10.27 0.57 -13.11
C CYS A 132 10.41 0.00 -11.69
N LYS A 133 9.37 0.12 -10.86
CA LYS A 133 9.42 -0.28 -9.44
C LYS A 133 9.28 -1.78 -9.23
N TYR A 134 8.39 -2.43 -9.97
CA TYR A 134 8.04 -3.84 -9.80
C TYR A 134 8.61 -4.74 -10.90
N GLY A 135 9.13 -4.17 -11.99
CA GLY A 135 9.67 -4.93 -13.12
C GLY A 135 8.58 -5.60 -13.99
N THR A 136 7.37 -5.05 -14.00
CA THR A 136 6.27 -5.57 -14.84
C THR A 136 6.48 -5.22 -16.30
N THR A 137 5.99 -6.06 -17.21
CA THR A 137 6.13 -5.89 -18.67
C THR A 137 4.81 -5.46 -19.32
N THR A 138 3.66 -5.83 -18.74
CA THR A 138 2.33 -5.58 -19.33
C THR A 138 1.37 -4.85 -18.37
N LEU A 139 0.34 -4.20 -18.92
CA LEU A 139 -0.73 -3.53 -18.15
C LEU A 139 -1.61 -4.52 -17.37
N ASP A 140 -1.76 -5.75 -17.88
CA ASP A 140 -2.57 -6.82 -17.27
C ASP A 140 -1.93 -7.32 -15.95
N GLU A 141 -0.60 -7.31 -15.86
CA GLU A 141 0.13 -7.57 -14.60
C GLU A 141 -0.16 -6.52 -13.51
N ILE A 142 -0.71 -5.36 -13.88
CA ILE A 142 -1.05 -4.31 -12.91
C ILE A 142 -2.46 -4.53 -12.31
N GLU A 143 -3.30 -5.41 -12.89
CA GLU A 143 -4.54 -5.83 -12.22
C GLU A 143 -4.23 -6.56 -10.90
N SER A 144 -3.11 -7.27 -10.83
CA SER A 144 -2.57 -7.91 -9.63
C SER A 144 -1.57 -7.03 -8.85
N LEU A 145 -1.64 -5.69 -8.98
CA LEU A 145 -0.72 -4.75 -8.28
C LEU A 145 -0.59 -5.03 -6.77
N ARG A 146 -1.68 -5.48 -6.13
CA ARG A 146 -1.68 -5.89 -4.71
C ARG A 146 -0.68 -7.03 -4.46
N ASP A 147 -0.63 -8.01 -5.34
CA ASP A 147 0.22 -9.19 -5.19
C ASP A 147 1.68 -8.80 -5.44
N LEU A 148 1.95 -7.98 -6.46
CA LEU A 148 3.28 -7.41 -6.71
C LEU A 148 3.81 -6.59 -5.51
N GLN A 149 2.94 -5.81 -4.87
CA GLN A 149 3.27 -5.08 -3.65
C GLN A 149 3.63 -6.04 -2.50
N ILE A 150 2.85 -7.12 -2.32
CA ILE A 150 3.11 -8.15 -1.31
C ILE A 150 4.43 -8.88 -1.61
N GLU A 151 4.68 -9.27 -2.85
CA GLU A 151 5.91 -9.92 -3.28
C GLU A 151 7.13 -9.05 -3.03
N SER A 152 7.06 -7.75 -3.33
CA SER A 152 8.12 -6.78 -3.04
C SER A 152 8.46 -6.71 -1.54
N LEU A 153 7.44 -6.73 -0.66
CA LEU A 153 7.65 -6.82 0.80
C LEU A 153 8.33 -8.13 1.19
N LEU A 154 7.90 -9.27 0.64
CA LEU A 154 8.47 -10.58 0.94
C LEU A 154 9.93 -10.70 0.48
N LEU A 155 10.25 -10.20 -0.70
CA LEU A 155 11.62 -10.13 -1.23
C LEU A 155 12.50 -9.26 -0.33
N SER A 156 11.98 -8.12 0.12
CA SER A 156 12.67 -7.23 1.05
C SER A 156 12.97 -7.89 2.40
N ILE A 157 12.04 -8.71 2.92
CA ILE A 157 12.25 -9.49 4.15
C ILE A 157 13.33 -10.55 3.93
N LYS A 158 13.26 -11.31 2.83
CA LYS A 158 14.25 -12.34 2.47
C LYS A 158 15.66 -11.74 2.39
N LYS A 159 15.82 -10.61 1.71
CA LYS A 159 17.12 -9.92 1.53
C LYS A 159 17.73 -9.44 2.86
N LYS A 160 16.91 -9.03 3.83
CA LYS A 160 17.37 -8.51 5.11
C LYS A 160 17.79 -9.58 6.13
N GLY A 161 17.58 -10.87 5.81
CA GLY A 161 17.81 -11.96 6.77
C GLY A 161 16.98 -11.80 8.05
N CYS A 162 15.91 -11.00 8.01
CA CYS A 162 15.16 -10.62 9.20
C CYS A 162 14.32 -11.81 9.66
N ILE A 163 14.94 -12.54 10.59
CA ILE A 163 14.45 -13.63 11.42
C ILE A 163 14.35 -15.01 10.75
N ARG A 164 15.41 -15.80 10.99
CA ARG A 164 15.56 -17.23 10.66
C ARG A 164 14.48 -18.15 11.27
N SER A 165 13.68 -17.68 12.22
CA SER A 165 12.57 -18.44 12.84
C SER A 165 11.18 -18.23 12.21
N TYR A 166 10.96 -17.21 11.37
CA TYR A 166 9.65 -16.94 10.76
C TYR A 166 9.49 -17.52 9.35
N LEU A 167 10.59 -17.63 8.58
CA LEU A 167 10.59 -18.18 7.22
C LEU A 167 10.20 -19.67 7.19
N SER A 168 10.50 -20.43 8.23
CA SER A 168 10.10 -21.84 8.38
C SER A 168 8.58 -22.01 8.54
N ARG A 169 7.88 -21.06 9.18
CA ARG A 169 6.41 -21.08 9.30
C ARG A 169 5.69 -20.52 8.07
N LEU A 170 6.24 -19.51 7.40
CA LEU A 170 5.67 -18.97 6.15
C LEU A 170 5.69 -20.01 5.02
N ARG A 171 6.73 -20.85 4.96
CA ARG A 171 6.84 -21.94 3.97
C ARG A 171 5.74 -22.99 4.14
N ILE A 172 5.35 -23.29 5.38
CA ILE A 172 4.27 -24.23 5.70
C ILE A 172 2.90 -23.67 5.25
N ILE A 173 2.63 -22.39 5.48
CA ILE A 173 1.35 -21.77 5.08
C ILE A 173 1.23 -21.68 3.55
N LEU A 174 2.30 -21.28 2.84
CA LEU A 174 2.32 -21.27 1.37
C LEU A 174 2.13 -22.67 0.78
N LEU A 175 2.74 -23.70 1.36
CA LEU A 175 2.54 -25.10 0.97
C LEU A 175 1.08 -25.56 1.21
N ILE A 176 0.47 -25.19 2.33
CA ILE A 176 -0.93 -25.53 2.63
C ILE A 176 -1.89 -24.82 1.66
N SER A 177 -1.65 -23.55 1.31
CA SER A 177 -2.46 -22.82 0.33
C SER A 177 -2.35 -23.40 -1.08
N GLN A 178 -1.18 -23.92 -1.47
CA GLN A 178 -0.99 -24.62 -2.76
C GLN A 178 -1.68 -25.99 -2.78
N HIS A 179 -1.71 -26.72 -1.66
CA HIS A 179 -2.42 -28.00 -1.56
C HIS A 179 -3.95 -27.84 -1.53
N LEU A 180 -4.48 -26.72 -1.05
CA LEU A 180 -5.93 -26.45 -1.01
C LEU A 180 -6.53 -26.00 -2.37
N GLN A 181 -5.71 -25.65 -3.36
CA GLN A 181 -6.19 -25.30 -4.72
C GLN A 181 -6.24 -26.50 -5.68
N HIS A 182 -5.78 -27.68 -5.25
CA HIS A 182 -5.72 -28.90 -6.05
C HIS A 182 -6.50 -30.08 -5.43
N GLY A 183 -7.43 -29.80 -4.52
CA GLY A 183 -8.29 -30.79 -3.86
C GLY A 183 -9.77 -30.52 -4.06
#